data_AF-A0A8X6HER8-F1
#
_entry.id   AF-A0A8X6HER8-F1
#
_cell.length_a   1.000
_cell.length_b   1.000
_cell.length_c   1.000
_cell.angle_alpha   90.00
_cell.angle_beta   90.00
_cell.angle_gamma   90.00
#
_symmetry.space_group_name_H-M   'P 1'
#
loop_
_entity.id
_entity.type
_entity.pdbx_description
1 polymer ?
#
loop_
_entity_poly.entity_id
_entity_poly.type
_entity_poly.pdbx_seq_one_letter_code
_entity_poly.pdbx_strand_id
1 'polypeptide(L)'
;MKIFSVFFLLSAGLAVAVADVYTYCDETQCDEFSPMAQVGQIRMFPNKEQVSKLCPIALRYITCTLDTIKECTGNGIEELMANDSVSEPERILLSIGSLLADLCDVDSSFHKDYMASVDCVARVVDEEPTPECKRERMTIGTEFLNAVGLDDMDENQKADITCLEMPATIACITSALQKYCGAAARRAILHIVREFKPMIQAECSSENVLKLKRDFLDFLNLDDEDHDVYRSVFDILKRR
;
A
#
# COMPACT_ATOMS: atom_id res chain seq x y z
N MET A 1 6.72 -4.78 -12.70
CA MET A 1 6.71 -4.53 -11.25
C MET A 1 5.29 -4.84 -10.76
N LYS A 2 5.04 -5.93 -10.02
CA LYS A 2 3.66 -6.24 -9.56
C LYS A 2 3.32 -5.66 -8.18
N ILE A 3 4.33 -5.43 -7.32
CA ILE A 3 4.20 -5.04 -5.91
C ILE A 3 3.28 -3.83 -5.64
N PHE A 4 3.20 -2.86 -6.56
CA PHE A 4 2.36 -1.66 -6.40
C PHE A 4 1.02 -1.69 -7.14
N SER A 5 0.63 -2.83 -7.73
CA SER A 5 -0.76 -2.99 -8.13
C SER A 5 -1.63 -2.99 -6.88
N VAL A 6 -2.68 -2.17 -6.87
CA VAL A 6 -3.76 -2.29 -5.87
C VAL A 6 -4.25 -3.74 -5.79
N PHE A 7 -4.33 -4.43 -6.93
CA PHE A 7 -4.74 -5.83 -6.98
C PHE A 7 -3.67 -6.85 -6.64
N PHE A 8 -2.38 -6.49 -6.66
CA PHE A 8 -1.33 -7.33 -6.05
C PHE A 8 -1.28 -7.14 -4.53
N LEU A 9 -1.49 -5.92 -4.03
CA LEU A 9 -1.62 -5.67 -2.59
C LEU A 9 -2.89 -6.32 -2.04
N LEU A 10 -4.02 -6.23 -2.77
CA LEU A 10 -5.23 -7.00 -2.47
C LEU A 10 -4.96 -8.51 -2.60
N SER A 11 -4.33 -9.03 -3.66
CA SER A 11 -4.17 -10.48 -3.84
C SER A 11 -3.14 -11.11 -2.90
N ALA A 12 -2.03 -10.41 -2.62
CA ALA A 12 -1.01 -10.87 -1.69
C ALA A 12 -1.48 -10.69 -0.25
N GLY A 13 -2.16 -9.58 0.06
CA GLY A 13 -2.80 -9.35 1.34
C GLY A 13 -3.90 -10.34 1.64
N LEU A 14 -4.80 -10.59 0.68
CA LEU A 14 -5.79 -11.67 0.77
C LEU A 14 -5.08 -13.02 0.92
N ALA A 15 -4.10 -13.37 0.06
CA ALA A 15 -3.43 -14.67 0.17
C ALA A 15 -2.72 -14.88 1.52
N VAL A 16 -2.13 -13.84 2.11
CA VAL A 16 -1.52 -13.92 3.46
C VAL A 16 -2.59 -14.01 4.54
N ALA A 17 -3.60 -13.11 4.53
CA ALA A 17 -4.65 -13.11 5.54
C ALA A 17 -5.46 -14.41 5.54
N VAL A 18 -5.91 -14.82 4.35
CA VAL A 18 -6.71 -16.02 4.13
C VAL A 18 -5.89 -17.29 4.42
N ALA A 19 -4.57 -17.33 4.17
CA ALA A 19 -3.77 -18.51 4.50
C ALA A 19 -3.66 -18.78 6.01
N ASP A 20 -3.47 -17.75 6.83
CA ASP A 20 -3.42 -17.91 8.28
C ASP A 20 -4.82 -18.12 8.87
N VAL A 21 -5.84 -17.38 8.40
CA VAL A 21 -7.22 -17.55 8.87
C VAL A 21 -7.81 -18.92 8.48
N TYR A 22 -7.47 -19.47 7.31
CA TYR A 22 -7.85 -20.85 6.92
C TYR A 22 -7.39 -21.93 7.91
N THR A 23 -6.37 -21.66 8.74
CA THR A 23 -5.94 -22.63 9.76
C THR A 23 -6.87 -22.68 10.98
N TYR A 24 -7.77 -21.71 11.14
CA TYR A 24 -8.70 -21.60 12.26
C TYR A 24 -10.18 -21.56 11.85
N CYS A 25 -10.52 -21.01 10.68
CA CYS A 25 -11.89 -20.78 10.22
C CYS A 25 -12.12 -21.33 8.80
N ASP A 26 -13.27 -21.96 8.57
CA ASP A 26 -13.64 -22.52 7.26
C ASP A 26 -14.25 -21.45 6.34
N GLU A 27 -13.40 -20.71 5.64
CA GLU A 27 -13.81 -19.68 4.68
C GLU A 27 -14.25 -20.23 3.32
N THR A 28 -14.26 -21.56 3.10
CA THR A 28 -14.64 -22.14 1.79
C THR A 28 -16.08 -21.83 1.38
N GLN A 29 -16.92 -21.47 2.37
CA GLN A 29 -18.28 -20.97 2.17
C GLN A 29 -18.32 -19.65 1.37
N CYS A 30 -17.25 -18.87 1.39
CA CYS A 30 -17.12 -17.61 0.66
C CYS A 30 -16.50 -17.77 -0.74
N ASP A 31 -15.97 -18.95 -1.09
CA ASP A 31 -15.29 -19.17 -2.38
C ASP A 31 -16.19 -18.93 -3.59
N GLU A 32 -17.51 -19.12 -3.47
CA GLU A 32 -18.46 -18.81 -4.55
C GLU A 32 -18.53 -17.32 -4.90
N PHE A 33 -18.07 -16.43 -4.01
CA PHE A 33 -17.95 -14.99 -4.26
C PHE A 33 -16.53 -14.55 -4.61
N SER A 34 -15.55 -15.46 -4.61
CA SER A 34 -14.13 -15.12 -4.76
C SER A 34 -13.87 -14.35 -6.06
N PRO A 35 -13.43 -13.07 -5.99
CA PRO A 35 -13.15 -12.29 -7.18
C PRO A 35 -11.85 -12.70 -7.87
N MET A 36 -11.08 -13.64 -7.30
CA MET A 36 -9.71 -13.99 -7.73
C MET A 36 -9.60 -14.36 -9.22
N ALA A 37 -10.57 -15.12 -9.77
CA ALA A 37 -10.57 -15.50 -11.18
C ALA A 37 -10.76 -14.31 -12.15
N GLN A 38 -11.41 -13.24 -11.68
CA GLN A 38 -11.67 -12.01 -12.43
C GLN A 38 -10.51 -11.03 -12.23
N VAL A 39 -10.04 -10.89 -10.99
CA VAL A 39 -8.85 -10.13 -10.60
C VAL A 39 -7.60 -10.59 -11.36
N GLY A 40 -7.40 -11.90 -11.52
CA GLY A 40 -6.26 -12.46 -12.25
C GLY A 40 -6.21 -12.09 -13.74
N GLN A 41 -7.29 -11.53 -14.30
CA GLN A 41 -7.36 -11.05 -15.69
C GLN A 41 -7.10 -9.55 -15.83
N ILE A 42 -7.02 -8.83 -14.70
CA ILE A 42 -6.82 -7.38 -14.66
C ILE A 42 -5.32 -7.06 -14.70
N ARG A 43 -4.96 -5.93 -15.32
CA ARG A 43 -3.59 -5.40 -15.31
C ARG A 43 -3.31 -4.73 -13.95
N MET A 44 -2.47 -3.70 -13.91
CA MET A 44 -2.03 -3.12 -12.63
C MET A 44 -3.14 -2.38 -11.87
N PHE A 45 -4.12 -1.80 -12.57
CA PHE A 45 -5.27 -1.09 -12.01
C PHE A 45 -6.54 -1.41 -12.83
N PRO A 46 -7.71 -1.71 -12.22
CA PRO A 46 -8.95 -1.86 -12.94
C PRO A 46 -9.45 -0.51 -13.48
N ASN A 47 -9.84 -0.47 -14.75
CA ASN A 47 -10.56 0.67 -15.28
C ASN A 47 -11.97 0.80 -14.66
N LYS A 48 -12.68 1.89 -14.99
CA LYS A 48 -14.00 2.25 -14.43
C LYS A 48 -15.05 1.15 -14.62
N GLU A 49 -15.05 0.49 -15.78
CA GLU A 49 -15.95 -0.61 -16.09
C GLU A 49 -15.63 -1.85 -15.25
N GLN A 50 -14.34 -2.15 -15.07
CA GLN A 50 -13.86 -3.25 -14.23
C GLN A 50 -14.21 -3.01 -12.76
N VAL A 51 -14.02 -1.81 -12.22
CA VAL A 51 -14.44 -1.47 -10.84
C VAL A 51 -15.94 -1.64 -10.68
N SER A 52 -16.76 -1.09 -11.59
CA SER A 52 -18.23 -1.23 -11.53
C SER A 52 -18.71 -2.69 -11.53
N LYS A 53 -18.00 -3.59 -12.22
CA LYS A 53 -18.31 -5.04 -12.26
C LYS A 53 -17.79 -5.78 -11.03
N LEU A 54 -16.59 -5.46 -10.57
CA LEU A 54 -15.94 -6.12 -9.43
C LEU A 54 -16.57 -5.74 -8.09
N CYS A 55 -16.93 -4.47 -7.90
CA CYS A 55 -17.38 -3.95 -6.61
C CYS A 55 -18.43 -4.81 -5.89
N PRO A 56 -19.59 -5.17 -6.49
CA PRO A 56 -20.57 -5.99 -5.80
C PRO A 56 -20.08 -7.41 -5.46
N ILE A 57 -19.08 -7.93 -6.19
CA ILE A 57 -18.51 -9.26 -5.99
C ILE A 57 -17.46 -9.21 -4.87
N ALA A 58 -16.52 -8.26 -4.96
CA ALA A 58 -15.46 -8.06 -3.97
C ALA A 58 -16.02 -7.64 -2.60
N LEU A 59 -17.03 -6.77 -2.55
CA LEU A 59 -17.72 -6.42 -1.31
C LEU A 59 -18.45 -7.61 -0.70
N ARG A 60 -19.11 -8.45 -1.51
CA ARG A 60 -19.80 -9.65 -1.01
C ARG A 60 -18.81 -10.67 -0.46
N TYR A 61 -17.69 -10.88 -1.14
CA TYR A 61 -16.61 -11.75 -0.67
C TYR A 61 -16.04 -11.28 0.66
N ILE A 62 -15.57 -10.02 0.75
CA ILE A 62 -14.96 -9.51 1.99
C ILE A 62 -15.94 -9.45 3.16
N THR A 63 -17.23 -9.18 2.90
CA THR A 63 -18.27 -9.24 3.94
C THR A 63 -18.46 -10.68 4.44
N CYS A 64 -18.56 -11.65 3.53
CA CYS A 64 -18.66 -13.07 3.88
C CYS A 64 -17.45 -13.53 4.72
N THR A 65 -16.24 -13.15 4.33
CA THR A 65 -15.00 -13.46 5.08
C THR A 65 -15.05 -12.88 6.50
N LEU A 66 -15.39 -11.59 6.63
CA LEU A 66 -15.45 -10.91 7.93
C LEU A 66 -16.57 -11.45 8.83
N ASP A 67 -17.73 -11.80 8.27
CA ASP A 67 -18.81 -12.46 9.00
C ASP A 67 -18.40 -13.87 9.45
N THR A 68 -17.71 -14.65 8.59
CA THR A 68 -17.18 -15.98 8.94
C THR A 68 -16.15 -15.89 10.08
N ILE A 69 -15.23 -14.92 10.04
CA ILE A 69 -14.27 -14.66 11.12
C ILE A 69 -15.00 -14.30 12.42
N LYS A 70 -16.05 -13.49 12.35
CA LYS A 70 -16.85 -13.11 13.51
C LYS A 70 -17.61 -14.29 14.11
N GLU A 71 -18.22 -15.15 13.30
CA GLU A 71 -18.88 -16.38 13.77
C GLU A 71 -17.89 -17.37 14.38
N CYS A 72 -16.70 -17.49 13.77
CA CYS A 72 -15.63 -18.39 14.18
C CYS A 72 -14.93 -17.96 15.50
N THR A 73 -14.59 -16.67 15.62
CA THR A 73 -13.81 -16.13 16.75
C THR A 73 -14.67 -15.53 17.87
N GLY A 74 -15.94 -15.21 17.58
CA GLY A 74 -16.84 -14.48 18.46
C GLY A 74 -16.61 -12.97 18.50
N ASN A 75 -15.53 -12.45 17.90
CA ASN A 75 -15.17 -11.03 17.93
C ASN A 75 -15.73 -10.27 16.72
N GLY A 76 -16.34 -9.12 16.95
CA GLY A 76 -16.76 -8.21 15.87
C GLY A 76 -15.60 -7.44 15.24
N ILE A 77 -15.82 -6.90 14.03
CA ILE A 77 -14.90 -5.98 13.33
C ILE A 77 -14.40 -4.86 14.26
N GLU A 78 -15.29 -4.27 15.06
CA GLU A 78 -14.96 -3.18 15.99
C GLU A 78 -14.01 -3.62 17.11
N GLU A 79 -14.18 -4.85 17.62
CA GLU A 79 -13.31 -5.46 18.63
C GLU A 79 -11.95 -5.85 18.03
N LEU A 80 -11.94 -6.33 16.78
CA LEU A 80 -10.73 -6.59 16.00
C LEU A 80 -9.97 -5.29 15.62
N MET A 81 -10.64 -4.14 15.58
CA MET A 81 -9.97 -2.84 15.38
C MET A 81 -9.50 -2.20 16.69
N ALA A 82 -10.16 -2.48 17.81
CA ALA A 82 -9.87 -1.89 19.11
C ALA A 82 -8.79 -2.63 19.92
N ASN A 83 -8.51 -3.90 19.59
CA ASN A 83 -7.62 -4.74 20.36
C ASN A 83 -6.21 -4.83 19.73
N ASP A 84 -5.18 -4.45 20.48
CA ASP A 84 -3.79 -4.54 20.03
C ASP A 84 -3.33 -5.99 19.77
N SER A 85 -4.01 -7.00 20.32
CA SER A 85 -3.68 -8.41 20.09
C SER A 85 -4.13 -8.98 18.74
N VAL A 86 -4.72 -8.17 17.87
CA VAL A 86 -5.22 -8.59 16.55
C VAL A 86 -4.05 -8.74 15.58
N SER A 87 -4.02 -9.88 14.89
CA SER A 87 -2.89 -10.31 14.08
C SER A 87 -2.71 -9.42 12.83
N GLU A 88 -1.50 -9.42 12.26
CA GLU A 88 -1.26 -8.74 10.98
C GLU A 88 -2.24 -9.21 9.88
N PRO A 89 -2.48 -10.52 9.66
CA PRO A 89 -3.57 -11.06 8.82
C PRO A 89 -4.92 -10.34 8.95
N GLU A 90 -5.48 -10.19 10.16
CA GLU A 90 -6.78 -9.54 10.34
C GLU A 90 -6.72 -8.04 10.07
N ARG A 91 -5.67 -7.34 10.53
CA ARG A 91 -5.47 -5.90 10.25
C ARG A 91 -5.36 -5.64 8.76
N ILE A 92 -4.69 -6.53 8.03
CA ILE A 92 -4.60 -6.55 6.58
C ILE A 92 -5.99 -6.69 5.94
N LEU A 93 -6.77 -7.68 6.37
CA LEU A 93 -8.10 -7.96 5.81
C LEU A 93 -9.07 -6.79 6.03
N LEU A 94 -9.04 -6.18 7.21
CA LEU A 94 -9.82 -4.99 7.55
C LEU A 94 -9.42 -3.78 6.67
N SER A 95 -8.13 -3.58 6.45
CA SER A 95 -7.62 -2.51 5.56
C SER A 95 -8.04 -2.73 4.10
N ILE A 96 -8.07 -3.98 3.65
CA ILE A 96 -8.60 -4.37 2.34
C ILE A 96 -10.10 -4.09 2.24
N GLY A 97 -10.89 -4.43 3.26
CA GLY A 97 -12.32 -4.16 3.32
C GLY A 97 -12.63 -2.66 3.30
N SER A 98 -11.91 -1.88 4.09
CA SER A 98 -11.97 -0.41 4.12
C SER A 98 -11.72 0.20 2.73
N LEU A 99 -10.60 -0.16 2.10
CA LEU A 99 -10.23 0.32 0.77
C LEU A 99 -11.25 -0.08 -0.31
N LEU A 100 -11.81 -1.28 -0.23
CA LEU A 100 -12.86 -1.75 -1.16
C LEU A 100 -14.18 -1.01 -0.95
N ALA A 101 -14.60 -0.78 0.30
CA ALA A 101 -15.79 0.01 0.62
C ALA A 101 -15.65 1.43 0.04
N ASP A 102 -14.53 2.11 0.30
CA ASP A 102 -14.23 3.43 -0.25
C ASP A 102 -14.15 3.43 -1.78
N LEU A 103 -13.57 2.40 -2.41
CA LEU A 103 -13.49 2.33 -3.89
C LEU A 103 -14.86 2.14 -4.54
N CYS A 104 -15.79 1.51 -3.84
CA CYS A 104 -17.08 1.09 -4.36
C CYS A 104 -18.24 2.01 -3.99
N ASP A 105 -18.09 2.83 -2.94
CA ASP A 105 -18.99 3.95 -2.68
C ASP A 105 -18.73 5.09 -3.67
N VAL A 106 -19.69 5.33 -4.56
CA VAL A 106 -19.67 6.40 -5.56
C VAL A 106 -19.56 7.80 -4.95
N ASP A 107 -19.95 7.95 -3.68
CA ASP A 107 -19.91 9.22 -2.97
C ASP A 107 -18.61 9.48 -2.19
N SER A 108 -17.76 8.47 -2.01
CA SER A 108 -16.49 8.61 -1.32
C SER A 108 -15.51 9.53 -2.08
N SER A 109 -14.62 10.20 -1.36
CA SER A 109 -13.53 10.98 -1.97
C SER A 109 -12.55 10.09 -2.73
N PHE A 110 -12.29 8.87 -2.24
CA PHE A 110 -11.35 7.95 -2.87
C PHE A 110 -11.87 7.46 -4.22
N HIS A 111 -13.15 7.06 -4.31
CA HIS A 111 -13.79 6.70 -5.58
C HIS A 111 -13.69 7.85 -6.58
N LYS A 112 -14.03 9.07 -6.16
CA LYS A 112 -13.99 10.27 -7.03
C LYS A 112 -12.58 10.54 -7.56
N ASP A 113 -11.56 10.48 -6.71
CA ASP A 113 -10.15 10.67 -7.10
C ASP A 113 -9.60 9.51 -7.95
N TYR A 114 -10.01 8.27 -7.67
CA TYR A 114 -9.66 7.10 -8.45
C TYR A 114 -10.26 7.16 -9.86
N MET A 115 -11.57 7.40 -9.98
CA MET A 115 -12.26 7.52 -11.26
C MET A 115 -11.79 8.73 -12.08
N ALA A 116 -11.31 9.79 -11.44
CA ALA A 116 -10.70 10.92 -12.14
C ALA A 116 -9.31 10.60 -12.73
N SER A 117 -8.56 9.66 -12.11
CA SER A 117 -7.13 9.45 -12.40
C SER A 117 -6.79 8.13 -13.09
N VAL A 118 -7.60 7.08 -12.94
CA VAL A 118 -7.20 5.70 -13.26
C VAL A 118 -6.75 5.47 -14.72
N ASP A 119 -7.41 6.08 -15.70
CA ASP A 119 -7.04 5.93 -17.12
C ASP A 119 -5.69 6.60 -17.46
N CYS A 120 -5.29 7.61 -16.67
CA CYS A 120 -3.95 8.19 -16.76
C CYS A 120 -2.93 7.33 -16.00
N VAL A 121 -3.23 6.95 -14.76
CA VAL A 121 -2.35 6.11 -13.93
C VAL A 121 -2.01 4.82 -14.65
N ALA A 122 -3.00 4.14 -15.25
CA ALA A 122 -2.79 2.91 -16.00
C ALA A 122 -1.83 3.09 -17.19
N ARG A 123 -1.98 4.17 -17.98
CA ARG A 123 -1.05 4.49 -19.07
C ARG A 123 0.35 4.79 -18.57
N VAL A 124 0.49 5.74 -17.64
CA VAL A 124 1.80 6.11 -17.08
C VAL A 124 2.52 4.88 -16.54
N VAL A 125 1.82 4.02 -15.79
CA VAL A 125 2.38 2.78 -15.21
C VAL A 125 2.73 1.72 -16.25
N ASP A 126 1.95 1.57 -17.31
CA ASP A 126 2.25 0.63 -18.42
C ASP A 126 3.34 1.18 -19.37
N GLU A 127 3.54 2.52 -19.45
CA GLU A 127 4.34 3.18 -20.49
C GLU A 127 5.71 3.75 -20.02
N GLU A 128 5.80 4.52 -18.92
CA GLU A 128 6.98 5.38 -18.70
C GLU A 128 7.81 5.20 -17.40
N PRO A 129 7.46 5.69 -16.19
CA PRO A 129 8.45 6.17 -15.21
C PRO A 129 8.99 5.10 -14.24
N THR A 130 8.48 3.86 -14.25
CA THR A 130 8.98 2.81 -13.34
C THR A 130 10.48 2.47 -13.46
N PRO A 131 11.21 2.74 -14.56
CA PRO A 131 12.67 2.63 -14.60
C PRO A 131 13.39 3.72 -13.81
N GLU A 132 12.84 4.93 -13.70
CA GLU A 132 13.51 6.08 -13.07
C GLU A 132 13.48 5.95 -11.55
N CYS A 133 12.28 5.92 -10.94
CA CYS A 133 12.13 5.65 -9.50
C CYS A 133 12.82 4.34 -9.03
N LYS A 134 12.96 3.35 -9.91
CA LYS A 134 13.66 2.08 -9.60
C LYS A 134 15.19 2.20 -9.70
N ARG A 135 15.71 2.95 -10.68
CA ARG A 135 17.14 3.22 -10.82
C ARG A 135 17.60 4.09 -9.66
N GLU A 136 16.83 5.14 -9.37
CA GLU A 136 16.96 5.97 -8.19
C GLU A 136 16.95 5.14 -6.90
N ARG A 137 15.97 4.25 -6.66
CA ARG A 137 15.92 3.45 -5.42
C ARG A 137 17.25 2.77 -5.05
N MET A 138 17.85 2.03 -5.98
CA MET A 138 19.09 1.28 -5.69
C MET A 138 20.33 2.19 -5.67
N THR A 139 20.37 3.20 -6.55
CA THR A 139 21.49 4.15 -6.62
C THR A 139 21.50 5.07 -5.41
N ILE A 140 20.39 5.73 -5.09
CA ILE A 140 20.22 6.64 -3.94
C ILE A 140 20.45 5.91 -2.62
N GLY A 141 19.89 4.70 -2.44
CA GLY A 141 20.13 3.91 -1.22
C GLY A 141 21.62 3.67 -1.01
N THR A 142 22.31 3.22 -2.06
CA THR A 142 23.77 2.95 -2.04
C THR A 142 24.62 4.22 -1.90
N GLU A 143 24.24 5.32 -2.56
CA GLU A 143 24.96 6.60 -2.51
C GLU A 143 24.80 7.29 -1.16
N PHE A 144 23.60 7.27 -0.57
CA PHE A 144 23.36 7.74 0.79
C PHE A 144 24.15 6.90 1.80
N LEU A 145 24.10 5.57 1.68
CA LEU A 145 24.90 4.61 2.45
C LEU A 145 26.42 4.92 2.38
N ASN A 146 26.94 5.21 1.19
CA ASN A 146 28.34 5.63 1.01
C ASN A 146 28.61 6.99 1.66
N ALA A 147 27.69 7.96 1.54
CA ALA A 147 27.83 9.30 2.10
C ALA A 147 27.82 9.32 3.64
N VAL A 148 27.14 8.37 4.29
CA VAL A 148 27.10 8.25 5.76
C VAL A 148 28.18 7.32 6.34
N GLY A 149 29.00 6.65 5.52
CA GLY A 149 30.15 5.87 5.98
C GLY A 149 29.89 4.38 6.22
N LEU A 150 29.40 3.68 5.18
CA LEU A 150 29.05 2.25 5.14
C LEU A 150 29.96 1.26 5.88
N ASP A 151 31.27 1.47 5.86
CA ASP A 151 32.28 0.55 6.39
C ASP A 151 32.25 0.46 7.93
N ASP A 152 31.82 1.53 8.61
CA ASP A 152 31.70 1.61 10.07
C ASP A 152 30.29 1.21 10.58
N MET A 153 29.35 0.90 9.69
CA MET A 153 27.95 0.66 10.06
C MET A 153 27.65 -0.79 10.46
N ASP A 154 26.92 -0.98 11.56
CA ASP A 154 26.43 -2.29 11.99
C ASP A 154 25.22 -2.80 11.16
N GLU A 155 24.80 -4.05 11.39
CA GLU A 155 23.70 -4.67 10.65
C GLU A 155 22.33 -4.00 10.91
N ASN A 156 22.11 -3.45 12.11
CA ASN A 156 20.88 -2.73 12.43
C ASN A 156 20.83 -1.40 11.68
N GLN A 157 21.94 -0.66 11.67
CA GLN A 157 22.07 0.59 10.92
C GLN A 157 21.89 0.41 9.41
N LYS A 158 22.31 -0.74 8.86
CA LYS A 158 22.06 -1.13 7.46
C LYS A 158 20.59 -1.46 7.21
N ALA A 159 19.91 -2.13 8.15
CA ALA A 159 18.46 -2.34 8.10
C ALA A 159 17.68 -1.01 8.19
N ASP A 160 18.11 -0.09 9.04
CA ASP A 160 17.54 1.26 9.24
C ASP A 160 17.70 2.20 8.04
N ILE A 161 18.58 1.89 7.09
CA ILE A 161 18.63 2.63 5.82
C ILE A 161 17.83 1.89 4.74
N THR A 162 17.84 0.56 4.76
CA THR A 162 17.01 -0.27 3.87
C THR A 162 15.52 0.02 4.05
N CYS A 163 15.05 0.29 5.27
CA CYS A 163 13.66 0.68 5.54
C CYS A 163 13.24 2.02 4.88
N LEU A 164 14.18 2.91 4.53
CA LEU A 164 13.90 4.19 3.87
C LEU A 164 13.62 4.01 2.36
N GLU A 165 14.14 2.94 1.75
CA GLU A 165 13.96 2.69 0.32
C GLU A 165 12.49 2.56 -0.07
N MET A 166 11.67 1.91 0.77
CA MET A 166 10.26 1.66 0.45
C MET A 166 9.42 2.95 0.50
N PRO A 167 9.44 3.77 1.58
CA PRO A 167 8.86 5.11 1.57
C PRO A 167 9.37 6.01 0.44
N ALA A 168 10.67 5.99 0.14
CA ALA A 168 11.25 6.78 -0.95
C ALA A 168 10.72 6.34 -2.32
N THR A 169 10.59 5.03 -2.56
CA THR A 169 10.00 4.48 -3.79
C THR A 169 8.54 4.89 -3.95
N ILE A 170 7.75 4.78 -2.87
CA ILE A 170 6.34 5.18 -2.86
C ILE A 170 6.21 6.68 -3.13
N ALA A 171 7.09 7.49 -2.54
CA ALA A 171 7.11 8.93 -2.74
C ALA A 171 7.46 9.33 -4.19
N CYS A 172 8.50 8.73 -4.78
CA CYS A 172 8.85 8.94 -6.19
C CYS A 172 7.67 8.59 -7.12
N ILE A 173 7.05 7.42 -6.91
CA ILE A 173 5.88 7.00 -7.70
C ILE A 173 4.72 8.00 -7.50
N THR A 174 4.50 8.49 -6.28
CA THR A 174 3.44 9.45 -5.97
C THR A 174 3.69 10.81 -6.61
N SER A 175 4.94 11.28 -6.64
CA SER A 175 5.37 12.50 -7.34
C SER A 175 5.17 12.37 -8.85
N ALA A 176 5.69 11.29 -9.46
CA ALA A 176 5.52 11.02 -10.88
C ALA A 176 4.03 11.00 -11.28
N LEU A 177 3.18 10.34 -10.47
CA LEU A 177 1.73 10.32 -10.72
C LEU A 177 1.05 11.67 -10.46
N GLN A 178 1.53 12.51 -9.52
CA GLN A 178 1.09 13.91 -9.41
C GLN A 178 1.44 14.71 -10.66
N LYS A 179 2.68 14.60 -11.13
CA LYS A 179 3.23 15.35 -12.26
C LYS A 179 2.53 15.01 -13.58
N TYR A 180 2.28 13.73 -13.84
CA TYR A 180 1.70 13.26 -15.10
C TYR A 180 0.16 13.10 -15.07
N CYS A 181 -0.43 12.81 -13.91
CA CYS A 181 -1.87 12.53 -13.77
C CYS A 181 -2.61 13.47 -12.78
N GLY A 182 -1.93 14.48 -12.25
CA GLY A 182 -2.52 15.53 -11.42
C GLY A 182 -2.81 15.13 -9.97
N ALA A 183 -3.28 16.11 -9.20
CA ALA A 183 -3.50 15.97 -7.76
C ALA A 183 -4.50 14.86 -7.36
N ALA A 184 -5.44 14.47 -8.24
CA ALA A 184 -6.35 13.35 -7.98
C ALA A 184 -5.58 12.01 -7.91
N ALA A 185 -4.59 11.79 -8.79
CA ALA A 185 -3.76 10.60 -8.76
C ALA A 185 -2.93 10.51 -7.47
N ARG A 186 -2.33 11.63 -7.02
CA ARG A 186 -1.66 11.71 -5.71
C ARG A 186 -2.60 11.34 -4.58
N ARG A 187 -3.80 11.93 -4.52
CA ARG A 187 -4.74 11.66 -3.42
C ARG A 187 -5.18 10.20 -3.40
N ALA A 188 -5.50 9.62 -4.56
CA ALA A 188 -5.84 8.20 -4.67
C ALA A 188 -4.70 7.28 -4.19
N ILE A 189 -3.46 7.52 -4.63
CA ILE A 189 -2.29 6.73 -4.22
C ILE A 189 -1.99 6.92 -2.72
N LEU A 190 -2.04 8.14 -2.19
CA LEU A 190 -1.85 8.38 -0.76
C LEU A 190 -2.97 7.77 0.09
N HIS A 191 -4.18 7.57 -0.44
CA HIS A 191 -5.24 6.81 0.21
C HIS A 191 -4.87 5.33 0.29
N ILE A 192 -4.52 4.72 -0.85
CA ILE A 192 -4.05 3.33 -0.94
C ILE A 192 -2.86 3.06 0.02
N VAL A 193 -1.90 3.99 0.12
CA VAL A 193 -0.73 3.87 1.01
C VAL A 193 -1.09 3.99 2.50
N ARG A 194 -2.16 4.71 2.87
CA ARG A 194 -2.67 4.75 4.25
C ARG A 194 -3.31 3.44 4.64
N GLU A 195 -4.21 2.92 3.80
CA GLU A 195 -4.89 1.66 4.08
C GLU A 195 -3.89 0.50 4.11
N PHE A 196 -2.98 0.40 3.13
CA PHE A 196 -1.96 -0.65 3.12
C PHE A 196 -0.75 -0.41 4.04
N LYS A 197 -0.76 0.62 4.89
CA LYS A 197 0.30 0.86 5.87
C LYS A 197 0.67 -0.39 6.69
N PRO A 198 -0.27 -1.23 7.18
CA PRO A 198 0.09 -2.43 7.95
C PRO A 198 0.90 -3.47 7.15
N MET A 199 0.80 -3.49 5.81
CA MET A 199 1.63 -4.36 4.96
C MET A 199 2.99 -3.77 4.61
N ILE A 200 3.07 -2.43 4.58
CA ILE A 200 4.26 -1.73 4.10
C ILE A 200 5.26 -1.74 5.26
N GLN A 201 6.03 -2.84 5.33
CA GLN A 201 7.17 -3.03 6.24
C GLN A 201 8.28 -2.01 5.94
N ALA A 202 8.04 -0.78 6.38
CA ALA A 202 9.00 0.32 6.47
C ALA A 202 9.35 0.59 7.94
N GLU A 203 9.28 -0.44 8.78
CA GLU A 203 9.64 -0.38 10.20
C GLU A 203 11.15 -0.23 10.36
N CYS A 204 11.62 1.01 10.32
CA CYS A 204 12.94 1.37 10.83
C CYS A 204 12.94 1.19 12.37
N SER A 205 13.91 0.47 12.91
CA SER A 205 13.96 0.07 14.32
C SER A 205 14.76 1.04 15.22
N SER A 206 15.51 1.97 14.61
CA SER A 206 16.39 2.92 15.30
C SER A 206 15.69 3.99 16.15
N GLU A 207 16.27 4.28 17.32
CA GLU A 207 15.91 5.43 18.16
C GLU A 207 16.14 6.80 17.46
N ASN A 208 16.91 6.82 16.37
CA ASN A 208 17.33 8.01 15.62
C ASN A 208 16.64 8.17 14.26
N VAL A 209 15.59 7.39 13.95
CA VAL A 209 14.88 7.41 12.66
C VAL A 209 14.44 8.80 12.20
N LEU A 210 14.08 9.71 13.12
CA LEU A 210 13.72 11.09 12.77
C LEU A 210 14.89 11.93 12.24
N LYS A 211 16.11 11.65 12.72
CA LYS A 211 17.33 12.27 12.19
C LYS A 211 17.66 11.62 10.85
N LEU A 212 17.71 10.29 10.79
CA LEU A 212 18.05 9.55 9.58
C LEU A 212 17.11 9.87 8.41
N LYS A 213 15.79 9.96 8.65
CA LYS A 213 14.79 10.45 7.68
C LYS A 213 15.13 11.86 7.17
N ARG A 214 15.55 12.78 8.04
CA ARG A 214 15.87 14.15 7.66
C ARG A 214 17.14 14.19 6.81
N ASP A 215 18.22 13.58 7.29
CA ASP A 215 19.49 13.49 6.59
C ASP A 215 19.31 12.84 5.21
N PHE A 216 18.43 11.84 5.09
CA PHE A 216 18.04 11.23 3.81
C PHE A 216 17.25 12.19 2.90
N LEU A 217 16.21 12.87 3.40
CA LEU A 217 15.44 13.83 2.60
C LEU A 217 16.29 15.03 2.14
N ASP A 218 17.20 15.50 2.99
CA ASP A 218 18.15 16.57 2.67
C ASP A 218 19.16 16.08 1.59
N PHE A 219 19.62 14.82 1.67
CA PHE A 219 20.50 14.19 0.66
C PHE A 219 19.85 14.09 -0.72
N LEU A 220 18.54 13.84 -0.80
CA LEU A 220 17.82 13.76 -2.09
C LEU A 220 17.82 15.08 -2.88
N ASN A 221 18.00 16.22 -2.21
CA ASN A 221 17.99 17.55 -2.82
C ASN A 221 16.77 17.77 -3.75
N LEU A 222 15.59 17.42 -3.25
CA LEU A 222 14.29 17.57 -3.93
C LEU A 222 13.90 19.04 -4.07
N ASP A 223 13.02 19.35 -5.04
CA ASP A 223 12.30 20.63 -5.04
C ASP A 223 11.19 20.65 -3.98
N ASP A 224 10.60 21.84 -3.74
CA ASP A 224 9.58 22.03 -2.69
C ASP A 224 8.33 21.14 -2.90
N GLU A 225 7.94 20.87 -4.15
CA GLU A 225 6.73 20.10 -4.48
C GLU A 225 6.95 18.61 -4.22
N ASP A 226 8.10 18.08 -4.66
CA ASP A 226 8.52 16.70 -4.41
C ASP A 226 8.85 16.47 -2.93
N HIS A 227 9.53 17.40 -2.27
CA HIS A 227 9.85 17.31 -0.84
C HIS A 227 8.58 17.17 0.01
N ASP A 228 7.50 17.89 -0.31
CA ASP A 228 6.21 17.75 0.38
C ASP A 228 5.51 16.41 0.09
N VAL A 229 5.66 15.84 -1.11
CA VAL A 229 5.19 14.46 -1.42
C VAL A 229 5.96 13.43 -0.58
N TYR A 230 7.29 13.52 -0.55
CA TYR A 230 8.14 12.63 0.22
C TYR A 230 7.84 12.73 1.72
N ARG A 231 7.80 13.94 2.29
CA ARG A 231 7.40 14.13 3.69
C ARG A 231 6.05 13.47 3.99
N SER A 232 5.04 13.68 3.13
CA SER A 232 3.70 13.09 3.28
C SER A 232 3.74 11.56 3.37
N VAL A 233 4.47 10.89 2.48
CA VAL A 233 4.57 9.42 2.46
C VAL A 233 5.29 8.88 3.69
N PHE A 234 6.45 9.46 4.04
CA PHE A 234 7.18 9.05 5.24
C PHE A 234 6.41 9.35 6.54
N ASP A 235 5.53 10.36 6.57
CA ASP A 235 4.68 10.64 7.74
C ASP A 235 3.49 9.67 7.83
N ILE A 236 2.92 9.24 6.70
CA ILE A 236 1.93 8.16 6.67
C ILE A 236 2.54 6.87 7.22
N LEU A 237 3.72 6.48 6.75
CA LEU A 237 4.37 5.21 7.11
C LEU A 237 5.05 5.23 8.49
N LYS A 238 5.17 6.38 9.15
CA LYS A 238 5.75 6.51 10.50
C LYS A 238 4.99 5.67 11.54
N ARG A 239 5.70 4.91 12.38
CA ARG A 239 5.13 4.23 13.56
C ARG A 239 4.52 5.23 14.56
N ARG A 240 3.46 4.82 15.26
CA ARG A 240 2.88 5.55 16.41
C ARG A 240 3.65 5.22 17.68
#